data_AF-A0A7X8XSA7-F1
#
_entry.id   AF-A0A7X8XSA7-F1
#
_cell.length_a   1.000
_cell.length_b   1.000
_cell.length_c   1.000
_cell.angle_alpha   90.00
_cell.angle_beta   90.00
_cell.angle_gamma   90.00
#
_symmetry.space_group_name_H-M   'P 1'
#
loop_
_entity.id
_entity.type
_entity.pdbx_description
1 polymer ?
#
loop_
_entity_poly.entity_id
_entity_poly.type
_entity_poly.pdbx_seq_one_letter_code
_entity_poly.pdbx_strand_id
1 'polypeptide(L)'
;MRIIPIPVAAFTFASPVYAGQLVEAKMIICFTPAEQREGRIIDAIDHARSSIRVQTYGYTSLPIIHALQWAAGWCVEVLAILDKANERKYSGATLRAP
;
A
#
# COMPACT_ATOMS: atom_id res chain seq x y z
N MET A 1 -26.78 -44.93 -45.15
CA MET A 1 -26.04 -43.72 -44.74
C MET A 1 -26.56 -43.30 -43.37
N ARG A 2 -25.76 -43.42 -42.29
CA ARG A 2 -26.15 -43.04 -40.91
C ARG A 2 -25.45 -41.74 -40.57
N ILE A 3 -26.22 -40.69 -40.32
CA ILE A 3 -25.73 -39.37 -39.90
C ILE A 3 -25.70 -39.38 -38.38
N ILE A 4 -24.51 -39.23 -37.78
CA ILE A 4 -24.33 -39.16 -36.33
C ILE A 4 -24.30 -37.67 -35.96
N PRO A 5 -25.23 -37.17 -35.13
CA PRO A 5 -25.19 -35.79 -34.68
C PRO A 5 -24.09 -35.62 -33.62
N ILE A 6 -23.18 -34.66 -33.84
CA ILE A 6 -22.13 -34.29 -32.89
C ILE A 6 -22.77 -33.33 -31.87
N PRO A 7 -22.66 -33.57 -30.55
CA PRO A 7 -23.20 -32.67 -29.56
C PRO A 7 -22.31 -31.43 -29.46
N VAL A 8 -22.89 -30.26 -29.72
CA VAL A 8 -22.23 -28.97 -29.49
C VAL A 8 -22.19 -28.75 -27.97
N ALA A 9 -21.02 -28.92 -27.37
CA ALA A 9 -20.78 -28.60 -25.97
C ALA A 9 -20.90 -27.08 -25.77
N ALA A 10 -21.94 -26.65 -25.08
CA ALA A 10 -22.12 -25.26 -24.69
C ALA A 10 -21.05 -24.87 -23.66
N PHE A 11 -20.07 -24.07 -24.09
CA PHE A 11 -19.08 -23.46 -23.20
C PHE A 11 -19.78 -22.36 -22.39
N THR A 12 -20.07 -22.63 -21.11
CA THR A 12 -20.58 -21.63 -20.19
C THR A 12 -19.47 -20.66 -19.81
N PHE A 13 -19.49 -19.46 -20.36
CA PHE A 13 -18.66 -18.36 -19.88
C PHE A 13 -19.15 -17.95 -18.49
N ALA A 14 -18.40 -18.33 -17.46
CA ALA A 14 -18.60 -17.81 -16.11
C ALA A 14 -18.15 -16.34 -16.08
N SER A 15 -19.09 -15.41 -16.12
CA SER A 15 -18.80 -14.00 -15.89
C SER A 15 -18.26 -13.84 -14.46
N PRO A 16 -17.11 -13.15 -14.27
CA PRO A 16 -16.66 -12.83 -12.92
C PRO A 16 -17.65 -11.83 -12.33
N VAL A 17 -18.48 -12.28 -11.40
CA VAL A 17 -19.26 -11.39 -10.54
C VAL A 17 -18.23 -10.68 -9.67
N TYR A 18 -17.90 -9.44 -10.03
CA TYR A 18 -17.11 -8.55 -9.19
C TYR A 18 -17.99 -8.13 -8.01
N ALA A 19 -18.09 -9.01 -7.01
CA ALA A 19 -18.65 -8.65 -5.73
C ALA A 19 -17.72 -7.61 -5.12
N GLY A 20 -18.19 -6.36 -5.00
CA GLY A 20 -17.50 -5.36 -4.22
C GLY A 20 -17.42 -5.88 -2.78
N GLN A 21 -16.25 -6.38 -2.40
CA GLN A 21 -16.01 -6.86 -1.04
C GLN A 21 -16.28 -5.69 -0.10
N LEU A 22 -17.24 -5.84 0.81
CA LEU A 22 -17.43 -4.87 1.88
C LEU A 22 -16.21 -4.96 2.79
N VAL A 23 -15.35 -3.96 2.71
CA VAL A 23 -14.18 -3.85 3.58
C VAL A 23 -14.60 -3.03 4.79
N GLU A 24 -14.66 -3.68 5.95
CA GLU A 24 -14.86 -3.00 7.22
C GLU A 24 -13.63 -2.13 7.55
N ALA A 25 -13.87 -0.85 7.84
CA ALA A 25 -12.79 0.07 8.20
C ALA A 25 -12.30 -0.23 9.62
N LYS A 26 -11.06 -0.72 9.75
CA LYS A 26 -10.39 -0.88 11.04
C LYS A 26 -9.75 0.44 11.48
N MET A 27 -10.19 0.99 12.61
CA MET A 27 -9.63 2.22 13.19
C MET A 27 -8.88 1.93 14.49
N ILE A 28 -7.72 2.56 14.67
CA ILE A 28 -6.89 2.50 15.88
C ILE A 28 -6.55 3.94 16.26
N ILE A 29 -6.72 4.30 17.54
CA ILE A 29 -6.41 5.63 18.07
C ILE A 29 -5.20 5.51 18.99
N CYS A 30 -4.24 6.42 18.83
CA CYS A 30 -3.04 6.46 19.67
C CYS A 30 -2.72 7.84 20.26
N PHE A 31 -2.61 7.92 21.59
CA PHE A 31 -2.28 9.13 22.32
C PHE A 31 -0.79 9.23 22.68
N THR A 32 -0.25 10.46 22.66
CA THR A 32 1.15 10.75 23.03
C THR A 32 1.14 11.55 24.34
N PRO A 33 2.10 11.29 25.26
CA PRO A 33 3.38 10.60 25.05
C PRO A 33 3.43 9.10 25.34
N ALA A 34 2.42 8.50 25.97
CA ALA A 34 2.53 7.15 26.52
C ALA A 34 2.46 6.00 25.49
N GLU A 35 1.88 6.21 24.30
CA GLU A 35 1.72 5.14 23.31
C GLU A 35 2.75 5.14 22.17
N GLN A 36 2.98 3.95 21.63
CA GLN A 36 3.94 3.66 20.55
C GLN A 36 3.40 4.08 19.16
N ARG A 37 3.17 5.39 18.93
CA ARG A 37 2.68 5.90 17.63
C ARG A 37 3.56 5.49 16.45
N GLU A 38 4.88 5.57 16.62
CA GLU A 38 5.83 5.28 15.55
C GLU A 38 5.74 3.81 15.10
N GLY A 39 5.70 2.88 16.06
CA GLY A 39 5.55 1.45 15.77
C GLY A 39 4.29 1.12 14.99
N ARG A 40 3.16 1.79 15.27
CA ARG A 40 1.91 1.58 14.52
C ARG A 40 1.99 2.04 13.06
N ILE A 41 2.75 3.11 12.79
CA ILE A 41 2.98 3.59 11.43
C ILE A 41 3.89 2.62 10.69
N ILE A 42 4.96 2.14 11.34
CA ILE A 42 5.88 1.15 10.77
C ILE A 42 5.14 -0.17 10.46
N ASP A 43 4.32 -0.67 11.39
CA ASP A 43 3.49 -1.86 11.18
C ASP A 43 2.62 -1.70 9.92
N ALA A 44 2.00 -0.52 9.72
CA ALA A 44 1.17 -0.26 8.55
C ALA A 44 1.98 -0.22 7.24
N ILE A 45 3.21 0.30 7.28
CA ILE A 45 4.15 0.31 6.15
C ILE A 45 4.55 -1.13 5.80
N ASP A 46 4.92 -1.94 6.79
CA ASP A 46 5.39 -3.32 6.58
C ASP A 46 4.31 -4.25 6.00
N HIS A 47 3.04 -3.96 6.28
CA HIS A 47 1.91 -4.73 5.74
C HIS A 47 1.43 -4.24 4.36
N ALA A 48 1.95 -3.13 3.85
CA ALA A 48 1.58 -2.62 2.53
C ALA A 48 2.04 -3.58 1.43
N ARG A 49 1.18 -3.81 0.43
CA ARG A 49 1.42 -4.83 -0.61
C ARG A 49 1.75 -4.26 -1.98
N SER A 50 1.25 -3.07 -2.30
CA SER A 50 1.32 -2.53 -3.67
C SER A 50 1.76 -1.08 -3.72
N SER A 51 1.24 -0.24 -2.81
CA SER A 51 1.58 1.17 -2.78
C SER A 51 1.47 1.77 -1.38
N ILE A 52 2.22 2.84 -1.17
CA ILE A 52 2.16 3.72 -0.01
C ILE A 52 2.09 5.16 -0.52
N ARG A 53 1.13 5.93 -0.01
CA ARG A 53 0.97 7.36 -0.28
C ARG A 53 1.15 8.11 1.03
N VAL A 54 2.19 8.94 1.12
CA VAL A 54 2.51 9.72 2.31
C VAL A 54 2.24 11.19 2.05
N GLN A 55 1.56 11.85 2.99
CA GLN A 55 1.48 13.30 3.04
C GLN A 55 1.93 13.75 4.42
N THR A 56 2.89 14.67 4.46
CA THR A 56 3.43 15.11 5.75
C THR A 56 3.91 16.56 5.72
N TYR A 57 3.76 17.21 6.86
CA TYR A 57 4.41 18.47 7.17
C TYR A 57 5.88 18.24 7.55
N GLY A 58 6.14 17.36 8.52
CA GLY A 58 7.48 17.01 9.01
C GLY A 58 7.97 15.68 8.48
N TYR A 59 9.08 15.66 7.73
CA TYR A 59 9.66 14.42 7.23
C TYR A 59 11.06 14.15 7.81
N THR A 60 11.08 13.82 9.11
CA THR A 60 12.31 13.74 9.92
C THR A 60 12.45 12.48 10.79
N SER A 61 11.40 11.68 11.01
CA SER A 61 11.53 10.42 11.76
C SER A 61 12.33 9.41 10.95
N LEU A 62 13.58 9.18 11.35
CA LEU A 62 14.46 8.21 10.70
C LEU A 62 13.86 6.79 10.66
N PRO A 63 13.23 6.28 11.73
CA PRO A 63 12.60 4.96 11.70
C PRO A 63 11.51 4.84 10.61
N ILE A 64 10.63 5.84 10.48
CA ILE A 64 9.60 5.86 9.43
C ILE A 64 10.23 5.98 8.04
N ILE A 65 11.22 6.85 7.89
CA ILE A 65 11.92 7.06 6.62
C ILE A 65 12.61 5.76 6.15
N HIS A 66 13.28 5.03 7.05
CA HIS A 66 13.90 3.74 6.73
C HIS A 66 12.88 2.67 6.39
N ALA A 67 11.75 2.59 7.10
CA ALA A 67 10.67 1.66 6.77
C ALA A 67 10.12 1.91 5.35
N LEU A 68 9.94 3.19 4.98
CA LEU A 68 9.49 3.56 3.63
C LEU A 68 10.53 3.22 2.54
N GLN A 69 11.82 3.42 2.80
CA GLN A 69 12.89 3.02 1.88
C GLN A 69 12.95 1.51 1.70
N TRP A 70 12.83 0.79 2.81
CA TRP A 70 12.77 -0.66 2.79
C TRP A 70 11.60 -1.10 1.91
N ALA A 71 10.37 -0.62 2.16
CA ALA A 71 9.21 -0.94 1.35
C ALA A 71 9.41 -0.64 -0.16
N ALA A 72 10.01 0.50 -0.50
CA ALA A 72 10.33 0.85 -1.88
C ALA A 72 11.30 -0.14 -2.55
N GLY A 73 12.20 -0.77 -1.78
CA GLY A 73 13.09 -1.82 -2.26
C GLY A 73 12.40 -3.16 -2.54
N TRP A 74 11.21 -3.43 -1.99
CA TRP A 74 10.47 -4.70 -2.12
C TRP A 74 9.26 -4.61 -3.07
N CYS A 75 9.36 -3.82 -4.14
CA CYS A 75 8.32 -3.62 -5.17
C CYS A 75 7.02 -2.93 -4.68
N VAL A 76 7.06 -2.22 -3.55
CA VAL A 76 5.95 -1.35 -3.13
C VAL A 76 6.16 0.06 -3.68
N GLU A 77 5.18 0.61 -4.40
CA GLU A 77 5.29 1.98 -4.92
C GLU A 77 5.10 3.00 -3.79
N VAL A 78 6.17 3.71 -3.42
CA VAL A 78 6.12 4.75 -2.38
C VAL A 78 6.15 6.14 -3.01
N LEU A 79 5.09 6.92 -2.83
CA LEU A 79 5.02 8.33 -3.22
C LEU A 79 4.77 9.20 -2.00
N ALA A 80 5.54 10.28 -1.86
CA ALA A 80 5.42 11.23 -0.76
C ALA A 80 5.20 12.66 -1.28
N ILE A 81 4.21 13.35 -0.72
CA ILE A 81 3.99 14.78 -0.89
C ILE A 81 4.48 15.46 0.38
N LEU A 82 5.51 16.31 0.22
CA LEU A 82 6.11 17.06 1.30
C LEU A 82 5.59 18.48 1.32
N ASP A 83 5.38 19.02 2.51
CA ASP A 83 5.16 20.44 2.68
C ASP A 83 6.40 21.24 2.24
N LYS A 84 6.18 22.21 1.34
CA LYS A 84 7.25 23.02 0.77
C LYS A 84 7.96 23.88 1.82
N ALA A 85 7.23 24.42 2.80
CA ALA A 85 7.83 25.28 3.82
C ALA A 85 8.78 24.49 4.74
N ASN A 86 8.70 23.16 4.72
CA ASN A 86 9.54 22.28 5.52
C ASN A 86 10.41 21.34 4.67
N GLU A 87 10.67 21.70 3.41
CA GLU A 87 11.63 21.00 2.54
C GLU A 87 13.07 21.24 3.06
N ARG A 88 13.53 20.44 4.02
CA ARG A 88 14.92 20.51 4.49
C ARG A 88 15.84 19.63 3.62
N LYS A 89 17.12 20.03 3.52
CA LYS A 89 18.21 19.35 2.80
C LYS A 89 18.52 17.93 3.32
N TYR A 90 18.01 17.57 4.50
CA TYR A 90 18.07 16.24 5.10
C TYR A 90 16.67 15.69 5.38
N SER A 91 15.75 15.88 4.44
CA SER A 91 14.46 15.19 4.46
C SER A 91 14.63 13.81 3.84
N GLY A 92 13.86 12.82 4.30
CA GLY A 92 13.93 11.45 3.78
C GLY A 92 13.70 11.34 2.26
N ALA A 93 13.28 12.41 1.58
CA ALA A 93 13.16 12.48 0.12
C ALA A 93 14.52 12.52 -0.61
N THR A 94 15.61 12.86 0.08
CA THR A 94 16.97 12.80 -0.49
C THR A 94 17.57 11.39 -0.42
N LEU A 95 16.99 10.50 0.38
CA LEU A 95 17.47 9.14 0.51
C LEU A 95 16.84 8.27 -0.59
N ARG A 96 17.58 8.09 -1.68
CA ARG A 96 17.25 7.11 -2.72
C ARG A 96 17.63 5.71 -2.24
N ALA A 97 16.79 4.73 -2.54
CA ALA A 97 17.19 3.32 -2.47
C ALA A 97 18.44 3.10 -3.36
N PRO A 98 19.35 2.19 -2.98
CA PRO A 98 20.55 1.89 -3.76
C PRO A 98 20.23 1.41 -5.18
#